data_AF-A0A940XN63-F1
#
_entry.id   AF-A0A940XN63-F1
#
_cell.length_a   1.000
_cell.length_b   1.000
_cell.length_c   1.000
_cell.angle_alpha   90.00
_cell.angle_beta   90.00
_cell.angle_gamma   90.00
#
_symmetry.space_group_name_H-M   'P 1'
#
loop_
_entity.id
_entity.type
_entity.pdbx_description
1 polymer ?
#
loop_
_entity_poly.entity_id
_entity_poly.type
_entity_poly.pdbx_seq_one_letter_code
_entity_poly.pdbx_strand_id
1 'polypeptide(L)'
;MSAYSTAYQALTRGRPLRPAEAAQLLAALRRETGEELADAVERDLSGTCRRGPQDTDAEFRRRRRDFGAAMRVVNAVRNAAAATAPLPHQRNRSTS
;
A
#
# COMPACT_ATOMS: atom_id res chain seq x y z
N MET A 1 11.32 -14.63 -2.09
CA MET A 1 11.76 -13.87 -3.27
C MET A 1 10.70 -12.81 -3.52
N SER A 2 11.06 -11.53 -3.58
CA SER A 2 10.08 -10.40 -3.63
C SER A 2 9.37 -10.30 -4.99
N ALA A 3 8.16 -9.74 -4.98
CA ALA A 3 7.39 -9.40 -6.18
C ALA A 3 8.17 -8.47 -7.12
N TYR A 4 8.93 -7.50 -6.59
CA TYR A 4 9.79 -6.62 -7.40
C TYR A 4 10.87 -7.40 -8.16
N SER A 5 11.53 -8.36 -7.50
CA SER A 5 12.54 -9.21 -8.14
C SER A 5 11.93 -10.07 -9.24
N THR A 6 10.72 -10.58 -9.00
CA THR A 6 9.97 -11.39 -9.96
C THR A 6 9.54 -10.56 -11.16
N ALA A 7 9.07 -9.34 -10.94
CA ALA A 7 8.71 -8.39 -11.99
C ALA A 7 9.93 -7.99 -12.82
N TYR A 8 11.05 -7.67 -12.17
CA TYR A 8 12.30 -7.35 -12.85
C TYR A 8 12.76 -8.50 -13.75
N GLN A 9 12.72 -9.74 -13.26
CA GLN A 9 13.09 -10.91 -14.06
C GLN A 9 12.12 -11.15 -15.23
N ALA A 10 10.82 -10.96 -15.02
CA ALA A 10 9.83 -11.10 -16.10
C ALA A 10 10.04 -10.07 -17.22
N LEU A 11 10.36 -8.83 -16.86
CA LEU A 11 10.62 -7.74 -17.80
C LEU A 11 11.96 -7.92 -18.54
N THR A 12 13.01 -8.41 -17.87
CA THR A 12 14.36 -8.51 -18.45
C THR A 12 14.62 -9.79 -19.22
N ARG A 13 13.99 -10.92 -18.85
CA ARG A 13 14.20 -12.22 -19.51
C ARG A 13 13.38 -12.41 -20.79
N GLY A 14 12.55 -11.44 -21.16
CA GLY A 14 11.81 -11.44 -22.43
C GLY A 14 10.72 -12.53 -22.54
N ARG A 15 10.42 -13.27 -21.46
CA ARG A 15 9.30 -14.22 -21.45
C ARG A 15 7.99 -13.45 -21.23
N PRO A 16 7.03 -13.49 -22.17
CA PRO A 16 5.73 -12.90 -21.93
C PRO A 16 5.01 -13.64 -20.80
N LEU A 17 4.56 -12.87 -19.79
CA LEU A 17 3.71 -13.40 -18.72
C LEU A 17 2.33 -13.71 -19.28
N ARG A 18 1.77 -14.86 -18.89
CA ARG A 18 0.35 -15.13 -19.16
C ARG A 18 -0.50 -14.12 -18.39
N PRO A 19 -1.72 -13.78 -18.86
CA PRO A 19 -2.59 -12.82 -18.18
C PRO A 19 -2.82 -13.13 -16.68
N ALA A 20 -2.97 -14.41 -16.34
CA ALA A 20 -3.13 -14.84 -14.94
C ALA A 20 -1.85 -14.67 -14.11
N GLU A 21 -0.67 -14.91 -14.70
CA GLU A 21 0.63 -14.71 -14.03
C GLU A 21 0.88 -13.22 -13.79
N ALA A 22 0.57 -12.37 -14.79
CA ALA A 22 0.68 -10.92 -14.68
C ALA A 22 -0.28 -10.36 -13.61
N ALA A 23 -1.52 -10.85 -13.57
CA ALA A 23 -2.51 -10.49 -12.57
C ALA A 23 -2.03 -10.78 -11.13
N GLN A 24 -1.49 -11.98 -10.91
CA GLN A 24 -0.95 -12.38 -9.60
C GLN A 24 0.27 -11.54 -9.22
N LEU A 25 1.17 -11.29 -10.17
CA LEU A 25 2.35 -10.45 -9.94
C LEU A 25 1.98 -9.01 -9.59
N LEU A 26 1.00 -8.41 -10.28
CA LEU A 26 0.50 -7.07 -9.98
C LEU A 26 -0.18 -7.01 -8.61
N ALA A 27 -0.93 -8.04 -8.24
CA ALA A 27 -1.51 -8.15 -6.90
C ALA A 27 -0.42 -8.22 -5.81
N ALA A 28 0.63 -9.01 -6.05
CA ALA A 28 1.77 -9.11 -5.15
C ALA A 28 2.54 -7.78 -5.03
N LEU A 29 2.77 -7.09 -6.15
CA LEU A 29 3.40 -5.76 -6.16
C LEU A 29 2.56 -4.74 -5.39
N ARG A 30 1.25 -4.68 -5.64
CA ARG A 30 0.33 -3.78 -4.92
C ARG A 30 0.42 -4.01 -3.41
N ARG A 31 0.51 -5.27 -2.97
CA ARG A 31 0.63 -5.63 -1.57
C ARG A 31 1.97 -5.16 -0.99
N GLU A 32 3.09 -5.56 -1.60
CA GLU A 32 4.44 -5.20 -1.12
C GLU A 32 4.61 -3.67 -1.07
N THR A 33 4.27 -2.96 -2.16
CA THR A 33 4.37 -1.49 -2.20
C THR A 33 3.46 -0.81 -1.18
N GLY A 34 2.24 -1.32 -1.00
CA GLY A 34 1.30 -0.75 -0.05
C GLY A 34 1.70 -0.96 1.41
N GLU A 35 2.28 -2.13 1.74
CA GLU A 35 2.87 -2.41 3.04
C GLU A 35 4.08 -1.50 3.30
N GLU A 36 5.01 -1.39 2.34
CA GLU A 36 6.18 -0.51 2.44
C GLU A 36 5.81 0.96 2.63
N LEU A 37 4.83 1.44 1.87
CA LEU A 37 4.34 2.82 1.97
C LEU A 37 3.69 3.08 3.33
N ALA A 38 2.84 2.17 3.81
CA ALA A 38 2.20 2.30 5.11
C ALA A 38 3.24 2.34 6.23
N ASP A 39 4.25 1.48 6.18
CA ASP A 39 5.30 1.43 7.18
C ASP A 39 6.20 2.66 7.15
N ALA A 40 6.50 3.21 5.97
CA ALA A 40 7.26 4.45 5.83
C ALA A 40 6.51 5.63 6.45
N VAL A 41 5.21 5.75 6.17
CA VAL A 41 4.37 6.81 6.74
C VAL A 41 4.22 6.62 8.26
N GLU A 42 4.03 5.40 8.76
CA GLU A 42 3.96 5.14 10.20
C GLU A 42 5.28 5.51 10.90
N ARG A 43 6.43 5.22 10.29
CA ARG A 43 7.75 5.61 10.83
C ARG A 43 7.93 7.13 10.86
N ASP A 44 7.53 7.84 9.80
CA ASP A 44 7.59 9.30 9.75
C ASP A 44 6.69 9.96 10.81
N LEU A 45 5.52 9.38 11.04
CA LEU A 45 4.60 9.82 12.09
C LEU A 45 5.08 9.43 13.49
N SER A 46 5.95 8.43 13.63
CA SER A 46 6.42 7.96 14.92
C SER A 46 7.14 9.08 15.69
N GLY A 47 6.75 9.29 16.94
CA GLY A 47 7.34 10.35 17.77
C GLY A 47 6.70 11.73 17.64
N THR A 48 5.90 12.00 16.60
CA THR A 48 5.18 13.28 16.45
C THR A 48 4.15 13.50 17.56
N CYS A 49 3.54 12.44 18.09
CA CYS A 49 2.53 12.50 19.15
C CYS A 49 3.12 12.42 20.58
N ARG A 50 4.37 12.84 20.79
CA ARG A 50 4.95 12.96 22.15
C ARG A 50 4.57 14.29 22.79
N ARG A 51 4.26 14.25 24.08
CA ARG A 51 4.02 15.44 24.89
C ARG A 51 5.36 16.09 25.23
N GLY A 52 5.54 17.34 24.84
CA GLY A 52 6.68 18.15 25.23
C GLY A 52 6.52 18.72 26.65
N PRO A 53 7.63 19.13 27.29
CA PRO A 53 7.60 19.72 28.63
C PRO A 53 6.86 21.06 28.70
N GLN A 54 6.68 21.74 27.56
CA GLN A 54 5.96 23.01 27.44
C GLN A 54 4.57 22.87 26.78
N ASP A 55 4.16 21.66 26.40
CA ASP A 55 2.87 21.47 25.72
C ASP A 55 1.70 21.67 26.69
N THR A 56 0.77 22.55 26.31
CA THR A 56 -0.53 22.65 26.98
C THR A 56 -1.39 21.42 26.70
N ASP A 57 -2.35 21.13 27.57
CA ASP A 57 -3.30 20.03 27.36
C ASP A 57 -4.14 20.19 26.09
N ALA A 58 -4.37 21.44 25.65
CA ALA A 58 -5.12 21.73 24.44
C ALA A 58 -4.31 21.39 23.17
N GLU A 59 -3.03 21.75 23.14
CA GLU A 59 -2.12 21.46 22.04
C GLU A 59 -1.87 19.96 21.92
N PHE A 60 -1.63 19.28 23.04
CA PHE A 60 -1.47 17.82 23.04
C PHE A 60 -2.72 17.10 22.50
N ARG A 61 -3.92 17.55 22.89
CA ARG A 61 -5.18 16.98 22.36
C ARG A 61 -5.38 17.24 20.87
N ARG A 62 -4.95 18.40 20.35
CA ARG A 62 -4.98 18.67 18.89
C ARG A 62 -4.03 17.72 18.17
N ARG A 63 -2.76 17.68 18.58
CA ARG A 63 -1.73 16.83 17.98
C ARG A 63 -2.12 15.34 17.98
N ARG A 64 -2.72 14.86 19.07
CA ARG A 64 -3.23 13.49 19.17
C ARG A 64 -4.37 13.20 18.18
N ARG A 65 -5.25 14.15 17.93
CA ARG A 65 -6.33 14.00 16.92
C ARG A 65 -5.75 13.96 15.51
N ASP A 66 -4.79 14.81 15.22
CA ASP A 66 -4.14 14.88 13.91
C ASP A 66 -3.34 13.59 13.63
N PHE A 67 -2.59 13.10 14.62
CA PHE A 67 -1.91 11.80 14.56
C PHE A 67 -2.91 10.66 14.34
N GLY A 68 -4.02 10.64 15.08
CA GLY A 68 -5.08 9.64 14.87
C GLY A 68 -5.69 9.70 13.48
N ALA A 69 -5.84 10.90 12.89
CA ALA A 69 -6.28 11.05 11.51
C ALA A 69 -5.25 10.50 10.51
N ALA A 70 -3.97 10.77 10.72
CA ALA A 70 -2.89 10.24 9.89
C ALA A 70 -2.82 8.70 9.95
N MET A 71 -2.93 8.10 11.14
CA MET A 71 -2.96 6.64 11.29
C MET A 71 -4.18 5.98 10.63
N ARG A 72 -5.32 6.68 10.52
CA ARG A 72 -6.45 6.19 9.72
C ARG A 72 -6.10 6.08 8.24
N VAL A 73 -5.31 7.00 7.71
CA VAL A 73 -4.82 6.95 6.32
C VAL A 73 -3.85 5.78 6.14
N VAL A 74 -2.91 5.59 7.06
CA VAL A 74 -1.99 4.42 7.06
C VAL A 74 -2.76 3.11 7.00
N ASN A 75 -3.79 2.96 7.84
CA ASN A 75 -4.63 1.78 7.85
C ASN A 75 -5.47 1.65 6.56
N ALA A 76 -5.94 2.75 5.98
CA ALA A 76 -6.62 2.71 4.69
C ALA A 76 -5.70 2.23 3.57
N VAL A 77 -4.42 2.63 3.57
CA VAL A 77 -3.41 2.15 2.62
C VAL A 77 -3.17 0.65 2.79
N ARG A 78 -3.00 0.17 4.03
CA ARG A 78 -2.86 -1.28 4.31
C ARG A 78 -4.08 -2.08 3.82
N ASN A 79 -5.28 -1.57 4.07
CA ASN A 79 -6.51 -2.21 3.60
C ASN A 79 -6.61 -2.21 2.08
N ALA A 80 -6.23 -1.11 1.43
CA ALA A 80 -6.17 -1.05 -0.03
C ALA A 80 -5.12 -2.02 -0.60
N ALA A 81 -3.97 -2.17 0.05
CA ALA A 81 -2.92 -3.11 -0.35
C ALA A 81 -3.38 -4.57 -0.23
N ALA A 82 -4.12 -4.89 0.83
CA ALA A 82 -4.67 -6.22 1.10
C ALA A 82 -5.95 -6.54 0.30
N ALA A 83 -6.64 -5.52 -0.21
CA ALA A 83 -7.89 -5.71 -0.96
C ALA A 83 -7.61 -6.45 -2.27
N THR A 84 -8.27 -7.60 -2.42
CA THR A 84 -8.35 -8.31 -3.70
C THR A 84 -9.18 -7.46 -4.66
N ALA A 85 -8.52 -6.67 -5.51
CA ALA A 85 -9.22 -6.00 -6.60
C ALA A 85 -9.76 -7.06 -7.56
N PRO A 86 -11.05 -7.01 -7.95
CA PRO A 86 -11.51 -7.83 -9.06
C PRO A 86 -10.68 -7.46 -10.28
N LEU A 87 -10.01 -8.45 -10.87
CA LEU A 87 -9.31 -8.27 -12.13
C LEU A 87 -10.31 -7.73 -13.16
N PRO A 88 -9.92 -6.76 -14.01
CA PRO A 88 -10.81 -6.23 -15.03
C PRO A 88 -11.34 -7.40 -15.86
N HIS A 89 -12.66 -7.59 -15.85
CA HIS A 89 -13.33 -8.64 -16.63
C HIS A 89 -12.98 -8.44 -18.09
N GLN A 90 -12.21 -9.36 -18.66
CA GLN A 90 -11.94 -9.40 -20.09
C GLN A 90 -13.27 -9.77 -20.76
N ARG A 91 -13.96 -8.76 -21.29
CA ARG A 91 -15.24 -8.92 -21.97
C ARG A 91 -14.96 -9.55 -23.34
N ASN A 92 -14.89 -10.88 -23.38
CA ASN A 92 -14.83 -11.66 -24.62
C ASN A 92 -16.17 -11.54 -25.35
N ARG A 93 -16.38 -10.43 -26.05
CA ARG A 93 -17.49 -10.29 -27.00
C ARG A 93 -17.02 -10.91 -28.32
N SER A 94 -17.16 -12.24 -28.42
CA SER A 94 -17.14 -12.91 -29.72
C SER A 94 -18.44 -12.56 -30.43
N THR A 95 -18.38 -11.68 -31.43
CA THR A 95 -19.47 -11.53 -32.40
C THR A 95 -19.25 -12.57 -33.49
N SER A 96 -20.11 -13.58 -33.52
CA SER A 96 -20.40 -14.37 -34.73
C SER A 96 -21.45 -13.67 -35.56
#